data_AF-A0A357WUU5-F1
#
_entry.id   AF-A0A357WUU5-F1
#
_cell.length_a   1.000
_cell.length_b   1.000
_cell.length_c   1.000
_cell.angle_alpha   90.00
_cell.angle_beta   90.00
_cell.angle_gamma   90.00
#
_symmetry.space_group_name_H-M   'P 1'
#
loop_
_entity.id
_entity.type
_entity.pdbx_description
1 polymer ?
#
loop_
_entity_poly.entity_id
_entity_poly.type
_entity_poly.pdbx_seq_one_letter_code
_entity_poly.pdbx_strand_id
1 'polypeptide(L)'
;PDPDPEPTSAPASASTPTPTPMLTPAPVRHHAAITGGGMAGASLTVEVDAASGKAVIGLETLTGELFTRDEAAVISIPAIQGVGSYTLGLPAGALSQEQGKGALTLETQLGSITLAANMLAGMEQAQGKAAAITIGEGDRALLPEDVKAAVGNRPLVQLTLTLDGERAAWNNPEAPVTVSIPYAPTAEELINPESIIIWYIDGSGPAVCVPNGRYDPATGTVTFTTTHFSYYAVAYNKVSFGDVAGNAWYGKAVAFIAARGITSGTGGGNYSPNARLTRAELIVLLMNPYGIAPDKNPADNFSDAGNTWYTGHLAAAKRLGISDGLGNNRFAPDREI
;
A
#
# COMPACT_ATOMS: atom_id res chain seq x y z
N PRO A 1 94.48 35.42 40.49
CA PRO A 1 94.27 34.53 39.33
C PRO A 1 93.11 33.59 39.66
N ASP A 2 91.90 34.10 39.46
CA ASP A 2 90.63 33.39 39.64
C ASP A 2 90.34 32.53 38.40
N PRO A 3 89.84 31.29 38.57
CA PRO A 3 89.25 30.54 37.47
C PRO A 3 87.77 30.93 37.26
N ASP A 4 87.42 31.06 35.99
CA ASP A 4 86.10 31.34 35.44
C ASP A 4 85.08 30.21 35.76
N PRO A 5 83.84 30.48 36.19
CA PRO A 5 82.80 29.45 36.29
C PRO A 5 82.06 29.23 34.96
N GLU A 6 81.92 27.95 34.58
CA GLU A 6 81.15 27.46 33.42
C GLU A 6 79.67 27.91 33.41
N PRO A 7 79.06 28.09 32.22
CA PRO A 7 77.63 28.38 32.11
C PRO A 7 76.77 27.11 32.29
N THR A 8 75.77 27.21 33.16
CA THR A 8 74.73 26.21 33.44
C THR A 8 73.87 25.89 32.20
N SER A 9 73.73 24.61 31.88
CA SER A 9 72.89 24.08 30.80
C SER A 9 71.39 24.31 31.03
N ALA A 10 70.67 24.76 30.00
CA ALA A 10 69.21 24.90 29.97
C ALA A 10 68.48 23.53 30.01
N PRO A 11 67.28 23.44 30.62
CA PRO A 11 66.53 22.18 30.68
C PRO A 11 65.91 21.83 29.32
N ALA A 12 65.94 20.54 28.97
CA ALA A 12 65.40 19.96 27.75
C ALA A 12 63.87 20.09 27.68
N SER A 13 63.35 20.51 26.52
CA SER A 13 61.93 20.57 26.22
C SER A 13 61.31 19.17 26.19
N ALA A 14 60.30 18.92 27.02
CA ALA A 14 59.51 17.70 26.99
C ALA A 14 58.66 17.66 25.70
N SER A 15 58.88 16.63 24.88
CA SER A 15 58.08 16.34 23.68
C SER A 15 56.71 15.80 24.08
N THR A 16 55.65 16.50 23.68
CA THR A 16 54.25 16.05 23.77
C THR A 16 54.03 14.80 22.91
N PRO A 17 53.31 13.77 23.41
CA PRO A 17 53.00 12.60 22.59
C PRO A 17 52.04 12.98 21.45
N THR A 18 52.40 12.57 20.23
CA THR A 18 51.57 12.73 19.03
C THR A 18 50.23 12.00 19.24
N PRO A 19 49.07 12.62 19.00
CA PRO A 19 47.79 11.94 19.10
C PRO A 19 47.70 10.84 18.04
N THR A 20 47.44 9.60 18.48
CA THR A 20 47.15 8.47 17.60
C THR A 20 45.93 8.82 16.74
N PRO A 21 45.98 8.70 15.40
CA PRO A 21 44.80 8.94 14.58
C PRO A 21 43.68 7.98 14.97
N MET A 22 42.55 8.54 15.40
CA MET A 22 41.34 7.80 15.70
C MET A 22 40.86 7.18 14.38
N LEU A 23 40.89 5.85 14.27
CA LEU A 23 40.36 5.14 13.10
C LEU A 23 38.89 5.52 12.93
N THR A 24 38.54 6.15 11.81
CA THR A 24 37.15 6.37 11.43
C THR A 24 36.47 5.00 11.39
N PRO A 25 35.36 4.78 12.12
CA PRO A 25 34.64 3.51 12.06
C PRO A 25 34.25 3.22 10.60
N ALA A 26 34.51 2.00 10.14
CA ALA A 26 34.13 1.58 8.81
C ALA A 26 32.61 1.76 8.61
N PRO A 27 32.14 2.22 7.44
CA PRO A 27 30.72 2.38 7.18
C PRO A 27 30.01 1.04 7.39
N VAL A 28 28.95 1.04 8.20
CA VAL A 28 28.12 -0.14 8.45
C VAL A 28 27.45 -0.52 7.13
N ARG A 29 27.72 -1.73 6.63
CA ARG A 29 27.07 -2.26 5.42
C ARG A 29 25.83 -3.03 5.84
N HIS A 30 24.70 -2.64 5.25
CA HIS A 30 23.44 -3.36 5.40
C HIS A 30 23.24 -4.29 4.21
N HIS A 31 22.56 -5.40 4.45
CA HIS A 31 22.35 -6.43 3.46
C HIS A 31 20.88 -6.86 3.42
N ALA A 32 20.39 -7.13 2.22
CA ALA A 32 19.09 -7.75 2.00
C ALA A 32 19.28 -9.19 1.52
N ALA A 33 18.47 -10.10 2.07
CA ALA A 33 18.43 -11.47 1.60
C ALA A 33 17.54 -11.56 0.37
N ILE A 34 17.90 -12.40 -0.58
CA ILE A 34 17.02 -12.79 -1.68
C ILE A 34 16.71 -14.29 -1.63
N THR A 35 15.44 -14.61 -1.78
CA THR A 35 14.92 -15.97 -1.89
C THR A 35 14.05 -16.08 -3.15
N GLY A 36 13.90 -17.30 -3.66
CA GLY A 36 13.17 -17.57 -4.90
C GLY A 36 13.87 -17.05 -6.17
N GLY A 37 13.21 -17.20 -7.32
CA GLY A 37 13.72 -16.74 -8.62
C GLY A 37 15.06 -17.36 -9.04
N GLY A 38 15.41 -18.54 -8.51
CA GLY A 38 16.73 -19.17 -8.75
C GLY A 38 17.91 -18.49 -8.07
N MET A 39 17.69 -17.49 -7.21
CA MET A 39 18.73 -16.68 -6.54
C MET A 39 18.83 -16.93 -5.03
N ALA A 40 18.31 -18.06 -4.54
CA ALA A 40 18.28 -18.36 -3.11
C ALA A 40 19.69 -18.31 -2.49
N GLY A 41 19.89 -17.40 -1.53
CA GLY A 41 21.15 -17.24 -0.79
C GLY A 41 22.09 -16.16 -1.32
N ALA A 42 21.73 -15.44 -2.38
CA ALA A 42 22.42 -14.20 -2.73
C ALA A 42 22.14 -13.10 -1.69
N SER A 43 23.07 -12.15 -1.58
CA SER A 43 22.99 -11.02 -0.65
C SER A 43 23.17 -9.73 -1.44
N LEU A 44 22.20 -8.83 -1.30
CA LEU A 44 22.22 -7.52 -1.96
C LEU A 44 22.72 -6.46 -0.99
N THR A 45 23.52 -5.51 -1.49
CA THR A 45 23.95 -4.37 -0.67
C THR A 45 22.80 -3.39 -0.54
N VAL A 46 22.54 -2.95 0.69
CA VAL A 46 21.56 -1.91 0.99
C VAL A 46 22.31 -0.63 1.31
N GLU A 47 22.13 0.39 0.48
CA GLU A 47 22.70 1.72 0.71
C GLU A 47 21.78 2.51 1.62
N VAL A 48 22.32 2.98 2.75
CA VAL A 48 21.56 3.75 3.74
C VAL A 48 22.07 5.18 3.79
N ASP A 49 21.18 6.12 3.49
CA ASP A 49 21.39 7.53 3.78
C ASP A 49 20.81 7.85 5.15
N ALA A 50 21.69 7.94 6.15
CA ALA A 50 21.31 8.22 7.53
C ALA A 50 20.75 9.65 7.73
N ALA A 51 21.05 10.59 6.83
CA ALA A 51 20.54 11.96 6.93
C ALA A 51 19.08 12.05 6.51
N SER A 52 18.68 11.32 5.48
CA SER A 52 17.29 11.25 5.00
C SER A 52 16.48 10.09 5.60
N GLY A 53 17.13 9.13 6.27
CA GLY A 53 16.46 7.94 6.79
C GLY A 53 15.97 7.00 5.69
N LYS A 54 16.71 6.92 4.58
CA LYS A 54 16.34 6.16 3.37
C LYS A 54 17.29 5.00 3.14
N ALA A 55 16.74 3.83 2.86
CA ALA A 55 17.46 2.66 2.39
C ALA A 55 17.14 2.38 0.92
N VAL A 56 18.15 2.09 0.11
CA VAL A 56 18.04 1.85 -1.34
C VAL A 56 18.69 0.53 -1.71
N ILE A 57 18.03 -0.23 -2.57
CA ILE A 57 18.56 -1.41 -3.23
C ILE A 57 18.46 -1.20 -4.74
N GLY A 58 19.60 -1.22 -5.43
CA GLY A 58 19.67 -1.25 -6.90
C GLY A 58 19.68 -2.69 -7.43
N LEU A 59 18.90 -2.94 -8.48
CA LEU A 59 18.74 -4.24 -9.12
C LEU A 59 19.05 -4.19 -10.63
N GLU A 60 19.85 -3.20 -11.06
CA GLU A 60 20.11 -2.92 -12.47
C GLU A 60 20.68 -4.13 -13.22
N THR A 61 21.46 -4.96 -12.52
CA THR A 61 22.14 -6.14 -13.08
C THR A 61 21.35 -7.44 -12.96
N LEU A 62 20.23 -7.47 -12.22
CA LEU A 62 19.51 -8.71 -11.84
C LEU A 62 18.14 -8.87 -12.51
N THR A 63 17.74 -7.94 -13.37
CA THR A 63 16.36 -7.85 -13.90
C THR A 63 15.86 -9.10 -14.62
N GLY A 64 16.72 -9.82 -15.36
CA GLY A 64 16.35 -11.03 -16.09
C GLY A 64 16.10 -12.26 -15.21
N GLU A 65 16.57 -12.23 -13.96
CA GLU A 65 16.51 -13.37 -13.03
C GLU A 65 15.42 -13.17 -11.96
N LEU A 66 14.98 -11.92 -11.72
CA LEU A 66 14.03 -11.60 -10.65
C LEU A 66 12.58 -11.95 -10.98
N PHE A 67 12.19 -11.85 -12.25
CA PHE A 67 10.82 -12.11 -12.69
C PHE A 67 10.75 -13.45 -13.42
N THR A 68 10.72 -14.53 -12.64
CA THR A 68 10.52 -15.88 -13.15
C THR A 68 9.06 -16.31 -12.97
N ARG A 69 8.57 -17.17 -13.88
CA ARG A 69 7.19 -17.68 -13.82
C ARG A 69 6.97 -18.70 -12.70
N ASP A 70 8.01 -19.43 -12.34
CA ASP A 70 7.90 -20.62 -11.51
C ASP A 70 7.97 -20.28 -10.01
N GLU A 71 8.74 -19.25 -9.64
CA GLU A 71 8.89 -18.81 -8.25
C GLU A 71 9.11 -17.30 -8.17
N ALA A 72 8.25 -16.60 -7.41
CA ALA A 72 8.40 -15.17 -7.17
C ALA A 72 9.66 -14.90 -6.34
N ALA A 73 10.50 -13.99 -6.82
CA ALA A 73 11.65 -13.54 -6.03
C ALA A 73 11.16 -12.68 -4.85
N VAL A 74 11.78 -12.88 -3.68
CA VAL A 74 11.50 -12.11 -2.47
C VAL A 74 12.80 -11.49 -1.99
N ILE A 75 12.81 -10.17 -1.86
CA ILE A 75 13.92 -9.39 -1.31
C ILE A 75 13.49 -8.93 0.08
N SER A 76 14.12 -9.47 1.12
CA SER A 76 13.80 -9.14 2.51
C SER A 76 14.88 -8.25 3.10
N ILE A 77 14.49 -7.03 3.49
CA ILE A 77 15.34 -6.06 4.17
C ILE A 77 15.02 -6.11 5.67
N PRO A 78 15.98 -6.50 6.53
CA PRO A 78 15.81 -6.42 7.98
C PRO A 78 15.53 -4.99 8.46
N ALA A 79 14.94 -4.84 9.64
CA ALA A 79 14.75 -3.54 10.29
C ALA A 79 16.10 -2.79 10.43
N ILE A 80 16.16 -1.56 9.93
CA ILE A 80 17.32 -0.67 10.07
C ILE A 80 16.92 0.53 10.93
N GLN A 81 17.67 0.76 12.01
CA GLN A 81 17.40 1.87 12.93
C GLN A 81 17.52 3.22 12.21
N GLY A 82 16.52 4.08 12.38
CA GLY A 82 16.49 5.42 11.76
C GLY A 82 16.07 5.43 10.28
N VAL A 83 15.76 4.27 9.69
CA VAL A 83 15.25 4.18 8.32
C VAL A 83 13.73 4.13 8.34
N GLY A 84 13.12 5.17 7.77
CA GLY A 84 11.68 5.30 7.58
C GLY A 84 11.23 5.08 6.14
N SER A 85 12.14 4.81 5.20
CA SER A 85 11.77 4.52 3.80
C SER A 85 12.72 3.54 3.13
N TYR A 86 12.16 2.67 2.29
CA TYR A 86 12.86 1.61 1.58
C TYR A 86 12.53 1.70 0.08
N THR A 87 13.55 1.75 -0.74
CA THR A 87 13.44 1.96 -2.19
C THR A 87 14.05 0.81 -2.96
N LEU A 88 13.27 0.30 -3.92
CA LEU A 88 13.70 -0.67 -4.91
C LEU A 88 13.97 0.04 -6.24
N GLY A 89 15.23 0.12 -6.64
CA GLY A 89 15.68 0.66 -7.92
C GLY A 89 15.87 -0.42 -8.96
N LEU A 90 15.31 -0.24 -10.15
CA LEU A 90 15.45 -1.16 -11.28
C LEU A 90 15.13 -0.46 -12.61
N PRO A 91 15.69 -0.94 -13.74
CA PRO A 91 15.27 -0.50 -15.06
C PRO A 91 13.75 -0.65 -15.24
N ALA A 92 13.07 0.42 -15.65
CA ALA A 92 11.62 0.40 -15.85
C ALA A 92 11.17 -0.70 -16.84
N GLY A 93 12.01 -1.03 -17.82
CA GLY A 93 11.77 -2.13 -18.76
C GLY A 93 11.58 -3.49 -18.09
N ALA A 94 12.16 -3.72 -16.90
CA ALA A 94 11.94 -4.96 -16.13
C ALA A 94 10.51 -5.08 -15.57
N LEU A 95 9.81 -3.94 -15.45
CA LEU A 95 8.43 -3.83 -14.99
C LEU A 95 7.44 -3.56 -16.13
N SER A 96 7.91 -3.54 -17.38
CA SER A 96 7.09 -3.38 -18.59
C SER A 96 7.07 -4.65 -19.44
N GLN A 97 7.29 -5.81 -18.82
CA GLN A 97 7.25 -7.12 -19.48
C GLN A 97 5.82 -7.55 -19.83
N GLU A 98 5.68 -8.62 -20.59
CA GLU A 98 4.38 -9.25 -20.86
C GLU A 98 3.72 -9.77 -19.56
N GLN A 99 2.39 -9.83 -19.55
CA GLN A 99 1.63 -10.35 -18.43
C GLN A 99 2.01 -11.81 -18.12
N GLY A 100 2.04 -12.14 -16.81
CA GLY A 100 2.33 -13.50 -16.36
C GLY A 100 3.80 -13.92 -16.51
N LYS A 101 4.75 -12.96 -16.52
CA LYS A 101 6.20 -13.25 -16.50
C LYS A 101 6.77 -13.50 -15.10
N GLY A 102 6.04 -13.15 -14.04
CA GLY A 102 6.46 -13.37 -12.66
C GLY A 102 6.15 -12.17 -11.77
N ALA A 103 6.54 -12.27 -10.50
CA ALA A 103 6.40 -11.21 -9.51
C ALA A 103 7.66 -11.08 -8.66
N LEU A 104 7.88 -9.88 -8.14
CA LEU A 104 8.95 -9.54 -7.22
C LEU A 104 8.36 -8.93 -5.95
N THR A 105 8.67 -9.50 -4.80
CA THR A 105 8.25 -8.98 -3.50
C THR A 105 9.42 -8.27 -2.82
N LEU A 106 9.20 -7.03 -2.37
CA LEU A 106 10.05 -6.36 -1.40
C LEU A 106 9.41 -6.48 -0.01
N GLU A 107 10.11 -7.04 0.96
CA GLU A 107 9.69 -7.11 2.36
C GLU A 107 10.55 -6.22 3.24
N THR A 108 9.90 -5.43 4.10
CA THR A 108 10.54 -4.48 5.01
C THR A 108 9.81 -4.47 6.35
N GLN A 109 10.35 -3.74 7.34
CA GLN A 109 9.66 -3.53 8.61
C GLN A 109 8.32 -2.77 8.48
N LEU A 110 8.15 -1.96 7.42
CA LEU A 110 6.92 -1.18 7.19
C LEU A 110 5.83 -2.01 6.51
N GLY A 111 6.23 -3.15 5.94
CA GLY A 111 5.37 -4.05 5.18
C GLY A 111 6.02 -4.55 3.90
N SER A 112 5.23 -5.25 3.11
CA SER A 112 5.65 -5.82 1.84
C SER A 112 4.88 -5.24 0.67
N ILE A 113 5.55 -5.19 -0.48
CA ILE A 113 4.98 -4.83 -1.78
C ILE A 113 5.34 -5.91 -2.79
N THR A 114 4.35 -6.48 -3.48
CA THR A 114 4.56 -7.45 -4.56
C THR A 114 4.22 -6.82 -5.89
N LEU A 115 5.24 -6.70 -6.72
CA LEU A 115 5.21 -6.04 -8.02
C LEU A 115 5.12 -7.09 -9.13
N ALA A 116 4.17 -6.94 -10.05
CA ALA A 116 4.12 -7.75 -11.25
C ALA A 116 5.09 -7.23 -12.32
N ALA A 117 5.68 -8.12 -13.10
CA ALA A 117 6.63 -7.76 -14.17
C ALA A 117 6.04 -6.85 -15.26
N ASN A 118 4.72 -6.70 -15.33
CA ASN A 118 4.00 -5.88 -16.30
C ASN A 118 3.36 -4.62 -15.65
N MET A 119 3.71 -4.27 -14.41
CA MET A 119 3.06 -3.15 -13.71
C MET A 119 3.20 -1.81 -14.45
N LEU A 120 4.31 -1.55 -15.14
CA LEU A 120 4.56 -0.35 -15.94
C LEU A 120 4.22 -0.55 -17.44
N ALA A 121 3.55 -1.64 -17.81
CA ALA A 121 3.12 -1.84 -19.20
C ALA A 121 2.18 -0.71 -19.64
N GLY A 122 2.44 -0.13 -20.82
CA GLY A 122 1.67 0.98 -21.37
C GLY A 122 2.08 2.39 -20.89
N MET A 123 3.00 2.52 -19.93
CA MET A 123 3.55 3.83 -19.55
C MET A 123 4.69 4.25 -20.49
N GLU A 124 4.38 4.99 -21.56
CA GLU A 124 5.38 5.53 -22.49
C GLU A 124 6.48 6.32 -21.78
N GLN A 125 6.11 7.07 -20.74
CA GLN A 125 7.03 7.90 -19.94
C GLN A 125 8.10 7.10 -19.21
N ALA A 126 7.90 5.79 -19.01
CA ALA A 126 8.82 4.90 -18.31
C ALA A 126 9.88 4.30 -19.25
N GLN A 127 9.73 4.42 -20.57
CA GLN A 127 10.62 3.79 -21.52
C GLN A 127 12.06 4.30 -21.38
N GLY A 128 13.00 3.37 -21.15
CA GLY A 128 14.44 3.67 -21.03
C GLY A 128 14.85 4.33 -19.70
N LYS A 129 13.93 4.51 -18.76
CA LYS A 129 14.20 5.17 -17.47
C LYS A 129 14.56 4.18 -16.36
N ALA A 130 15.22 4.67 -15.32
CA ALA A 130 15.34 3.99 -14.04
C ALA A 130 14.04 4.19 -13.24
N ALA A 131 13.39 3.09 -12.84
CA ALA A 131 12.25 3.13 -11.93
C ALA A 131 12.72 2.96 -10.49
N ALA A 132 12.14 3.72 -9.57
CA ALA A 132 12.32 3.52 -8.14
C ALA A 132 10.95 3.41 -7.45
N ILE A 133 10.67 2.25 -6.86
CA ILE A 133 9.44 2.00 -6.10
C ILE A 133 9.78 2.09 -4.62
N THR A 134 9.06 2.92 -3.88
CA THR A 134 9.34 3.17 -2.46
C THR A 134 8.14 2.83 -1.60
N ILE A 135 8.38 2.12 -0.50
CA ILE A 135 7.50 2.07 0.68
C ILE A 135 8.16 2.90 1.79
N GLY A 136 7.45 3.90 2.29
CA GLY A 136 7.92 4.75 3.39
C GLY A 136 6.86 4.96 4.45
N GLU A 137 7.26 5.43 5.62
CA GLU A 137 6.36 5.95 6.63
C GLU A 137 5.61 7.15 6.05
N GLY A 138 4.29 7.16 6.20
CA GLY A 138 3.51 8.30 5.74
C GLY A 138 3.58 9.45 6.74
N ASP A 139 3.63 10.67 6.22
CA ASP A 139 3.59 11.88 7.02
C ASP A 139 2.17 12.15 7.51
N ARG A 140 1.91 11.82 8.78
CA ARG A 140 0.62 12.07 9.43
C ARG A 140 0.25 13.55 9.44
N ALA A 141 1.21 14.47 9.42
CA ALA A 141 0.93 15.91 9.48
C ALA A 141 0.16 16.40 8.24
N LEU A 142 0.32 15.72 7.11
CA LEU A 142 -0.34 16.04 5.84
C LEU A 142 -1.79 15.57 5.76
N LEU A 143 -2.24 14.74 6.69
CA LEU A 143 -3.61 14.22 6.69
C LEU A 143 -4.61 15.29 7.18
N PRO A 144 -5.85 15.27 6.66
CA PRO A 144 -6.97 16.02 7.26
C PRO A 144 -7.20 15.62 8.74
N GLU A 145 -7.67 16.55 9.58
CA GLU A 145 -7.79 16.32 11.04
C GLU A 145 -8.76 15.19 11.42
N ASP A 146 -9.86 15.05 10.70
CA ASP A 146 -10.80 13.94 10.85
C ASP A 146 -10.15 12.59 10.50
N VAL A 147 -9.36 12.56 9.42
CA VAL A 147 -8.60 11.37 9.02
C VAL A 147 -7.52 11.05 10.04
N LYS A 148 -6.77 12.05 10.55
CA LYS A 148 -5.77 11.88 11.60
C LYS A 148 -6.38 11.24 12.84
N ALA A 149 -7.52 11.75 13.31
CA ALA A 149 -8.21 11.24 14.48
C ALA A 149 -8.65 9.77 14.29
N ALA A 150 -9.20 9.44 13.12
CA ALA A 150 -9.67 8.09 12.84
C ALA A 150 -8.53 7.08 12.66
N VAL A 151 -7.43 7.46 11.99
CA VAL A 151 -6.23 6.62 11.86
C VAL A 151 -5.54 6.44 13.22
N GLY A 152 -5.47 7.49 14.03
CA GLY A 152 -4.82 7.46 15.34
C GLY A 152 -3.34 7.08 15.21
N ASN A 153 -2.90 6.08 15.98
CA ASN A 153 -1.52 5.56 15.95
C ASN A 153 -1.35 4.36 15.01
N ARG A 154 -2.39 3.96 14.27
CA ARG A 154 -2.33 2.81 13.36
C ARG A 154 -1.36 3.06 12.20
N PRO A 155 -0.78 2.02 11.59
CA PRO A 155 0.16 2.14 10.48
C PRO A 155 -0.32 3.07 9.38
N LEU A 156 0.58 3.94 8.91
CA LEU A 156 0.40 4.82 7.77
C LEU A 156 1.64 4.70 6.91
N VAL A 157 1.48 4.25 5.67
CA VAL A 157 2.58 4.11 4.71
C VAL A 157 2.33 4.98 3.49
N GLN A 158 3.39 5.40 2.84
CA GLN A 158 3.37 6.05 1.53
C GLN A 158 4.02 5.14 0.51
N LEU A 159 3.30 4.88 -0.58
CA LEU A 159 3.85 4.25 -1.77
C LEU A 159 4.15 5.32 -2.82
N THR A 160 5.30 5.22 -3.47
CA THR A 160 5.66 6.12 -4.57
C THR A 160 6.40 5.39 -5.69
N LEU A 161 6.24 5.92 -6.90
CA LEU A 161 7.06 5.60 -8.07
C LEU A 161 7.80 6.87 -8.47
N THR A 162 9.11 6.75 -8.71
CA THR A 162 9.86 7.75 -9.46
C THR A 162 10.45 7.13 -10.72
N LEU A 163 10.60 7.97 -11.76
CA LEU A 163 11.28 7.65 -13.01
C LEU A 163 12.41 8.65 -13.20
N ASP A 164 13.65 8.18 -13.22
CA ASP A 164 14.87 9.01 -13.20
C ASP A 164 14.87 10.05 -12.06
N GLY A 165 14.33 9.67 -10.90
CA GLY A 165 14.24 10.53 -9.71
C GLY A 165 13.03 11.46 -9.68
N GLU A 166 12.28 11.61 -10.78
CA GLU A 166 11.07 12.42 -10.82
C GLU A 166 9.84 11.60 -10.45
N ARG A 167 8.96 12.13 -9.59
CA ARG A 167 7.74 11.43 -9.18
C ARG A 167 6.81 11.21 -10.37
N ALA A 168 6.39 9.97 -10.57
CA ALA A 168 5.45 9.58 -11.61
C ALA A 168 4.15 9.06 -11.00
N ALA A 169 3.02 9.47 -11.58
CA ALA A 169 1.73 8.85 -11.28
C ALA A 169 1.67 7.49 -11.99
N TRP A 170 1.19 6.47 -11.29
CA TRP A 170 1.03 5.12 -11.82
C TRP A 170 -0.44 4.71 -11.73
N ASN A 171 -0.98 4.15 -12.82
CA ASN A 171 -2.28 3.49 -12.85
C ASN A 171 -2.26 2.28 -13.78
N ASN A 172 -2.42 1.07 -13.27
CA ASN A 172 -2.53 -0.14 -14.12
C ASN A 172 -3.48 -1.19 -13.52
N PRO A 173 -4.76 -1.24 -13.99
CA PRO A 173 -5.74 -2.23 -13.53
C PRO A 173 -5.39 -3.69 -13.85
N GLU A 174 -4.60 -3.94 -14.90
CA GLU A 174 -4.23 -5.29 -15.35
C GLU A 174 -3.06 -5.89 -14.57
N ALA A 175 -2.41 -5.08 -13.73
CA ALA A 175 -1.23 -5.46 -12.95
C ALA A 175 -1.26 -4.79 -11.57
N PRO A 176 -2.27 -5.06 -10.73
CA PRO A 176 -2.36 -4.46 -9.41
C PRO A 176 -1.18 -4.90 -8.54
N VAL A 177 -0.66 -3.97 -7.74
CA VAL A 177 0.37 -4.24 -6.74
C VAL A 177 -0.30 -4.76 -5.48
N THR A 178 0.19 -5.87 -4.95
CA THR A 178 -0.25 -6.38 -3.63
C THR A 178 0.57 -5.74 -2.54
N VAL A 179 -0.07 -5.33 -1.45
CA VAL A 179 0.55 -4.66 -0.31
C VAL A 179 0.10 -5.34 0.96
N SER A 180 1.03 -5.62 1.87
CA SER A 180 0.73 -6.14 3.21
C SER A 180 1.39 -5.26 4.27
N ILE A 181 0.61 -4.70 5.18
CA ILE A 181 1.08 -3.81 6.24
C ILE A 181 0.95 -4.54 7.58
N PRO A 182 2.04 -4.76 8.33
CA PRO A 182 2.00 -5.34 9.67
C PRO A 182 1.10 -4.52 10.59
N TYR A 183 0.20 -5.18 11.29
CA TYR A 183 -0.69 -4.54 12.24
C TYR A 183 -0.99 -5.45 13.41
N ALA A 184 -0.80 -4.94 14.62
CA ALA A 184 -1.22 -5.59 15.85
C ALA A 184 -2.49 -4.89 16.36
N PRO A 185 -3.69 -5.46 16.12
CA PRO A 185 -4.93 -4.84 16.58
C PRO A 185 -5.03 -4.82 18.10
N THR A 186 -5.75 -3.83 18.62
CA THR A 186 -6.10 -3.77 20.05
C THR A 186 -7.06 -4.90 20.43
N ALA A 187 -7.20 -5.18 21.72
CA ALA A 187 -8.16 -6.17 22.22
C ALA A 187 -9.60 -5.86 21.79
N GLU A 188 -9.97 -4.59 21.67
CA GLU A 188 -11.30 -4.17 21.20
C GLU A 188 -11.51 -4.45 19.71
N GLU A 189 -10.49 -4.19 18.89
CA GLU A 189 -10.55 -4.44 17.44
C GLU A 189 -10.58 -5.94 17.13
N LEU A 190 -9.92 -6.77 17.96
CA LEU A 190 -9.96 -8.22 17.85
C LEU A 190 -11.35 -8.82 18.11
N ILE A 191 -12.29 -8.06 18.69
CA ILE A 191 -13.69 -8.49 18.81
C ILE A 191 -14.37 -8.50 17.43
N ASN A 192 -14.00 -7.54 16.54
CA ASN A 192 -14.61 -7.37 15.21
C ASN A 192 -13.51 -7.13 14.15
N PRO A 193 -12.59 -8.08 13.92
CA PRO A 193 -11.44 -7.89 13.04
C PRO A 193 -11.83 -7.58 11.60
N GLU A 194 -13.04 -7.95 11.16
CA GLU A 194 -13.61 -7.60 9.85
C GLU A 194 -13.84 -6.09 9.66
N SER A 195 -13.90 -5.34 10.76
CA SER A 195 -14.03 -3.87 10.77
C SER A 195 -12.68 -3.16 10.67
N ILE A 196 -11.57 -3.91 10.66
CA ILE A 196 -10.25 -3.39 10.29
C ILE A 196 -10.23 -3.23 8.77
N ILE A 197 -9.98 -2.01 8.32
CA ILE A 197 -10.00 -1.61 6.93
C ILE A 197 -8.70 -0.89 6.57
N ILE A 198 -8.50 -0.69 5.27
CA ILE A 198 -7.45 0.18 4.75
C ILE A 198 -8.11 1.34 3.99
N TRP A 199 -7.60 2.53 4.22
CA TRP A 199 -7.92 3.72 3.46
C TRP A 199 -6.76 4.09 2.56
N TYR A 200 -7.05 4.55 1.35
CA TYR A 200 -6.11 5.37 0.61
C TYR A 200 -6.46 6.84 0.79
N ILE A 201 -5.44 7.70 0.86
CA ILE A 201 -5.59 9.14 0.96
C ILE A 201 -4.77 9.79 -0.15
N ASP A 202 -5.42 10.56 -1.01
CA ASP A 202 -4.78 11.31 -2.10
C ASP A 202 -4.58 12.77 -1.69
N GLY A 203 -3.36 13.11 -1.32
CA GLY A 203 -3.01 14.45 -0.81
C GLY A 203 -3.87 14.85 0.39
N SER A 204 -4.57 15.98 0.27
CA SER A 204 -5.48 16.52 1.28
C SER A 204 -6.95 16.13 1.07
N GLY A 205 -7.24 15.21 0.15
CA GLY A 205 -8.59 14.72 -0.11
C GLY A 205 -9.16 13.84 1.01
N PRO A 206 -10.46 13.49 0.95
CA PRO A 206 -11.06 12.57 1.90
C PRO A 206 -10.41 11.19 1.80
N ALA A 207 -10.36 10.47 2.91
CA ALA A 207 -9.96 9.07 2.93
C ALA A 207 -11.00 8.22 2.18
N VAL A 208 -10.53 7.33 1.32
CA VAL A 208 -11.37 6.41 0.54
C VAL A 208 -11.04 4.98 0.92
N CYS A 209 -12.06 4.18 1.23
CA CYS A 209 -11.85 2.78 1.58
C CYS A 209 -11.38 1.97 0.37
N VAL A 210 -10.37 1.12 0.57
CA VAL A 210 -9.97 0.11 -0.42
C VAL A 210 -10.78 -1.17 -0.12
N PRO A 211 -11.80 -1.51 -0.92
CA PRO A 211 -12.78 -2.52 -0.52
C PRO A 211 -12.21 -3.94 -0.42
N ASN A 212 -11.16 -4.25 -1.18
CA ASN A 212 -10.51 -5.56 -1.15
C ASN A 212 -9.50 -5.72 0.01
N GLY A 213 -9.26 -4.67 0.80
CA GLY A 213 -8.37 -4.72 1.94
C GLY A 213 -8.96 -5.52 3.08
N ARG A 214 -8.15 -6.34 3.76
CA ARG A 214 -8.58 -7.14 4.92
C ARG A 214 -7.43 -7.36 5.89
N TYR A 215 -7.76 -7.45 7.17
CA TYR A 215 -6.84 -7.97 8.17
C TYR A 215 -6.81 -9.50 8.11
N ASP A 216 -5.61 -10.06 8.10
CA ASP A 216 -5.35 -11.48 8.19
C ASP A 216 -4.68 -11.81 9.54
N PRO A 217 -5.40 -12.46 10.47
CA PRO A 217 -4.86 -12.79 11.79
C PRO A 217 -3.76 -13.86 11.74
N ALA A 218 -3.65 -14.66 10.68
CA ALA A 218 -2.60 -15.67 10.56
C ALA A 218 -1.23 -15.04 10.28
N THR A 219 -1.22 -13.97 9.50
CA THR A 219 0.00 -13.23 9.14
C THR A 219 0.21 -11.98 10.01
N GLY A 220 -0.82 -11.50 10.69
CA GLY A 220 -0.75 -10.25 11.46
C GLY A 220 -0.63 -9.02 10.56
N THR A 221 -1.23 -9.06 9.37
CA THR A 221 -1.12 -7.99 8.37
C THR A 221 -2.48 -7.53 7.87
N VAL A 222 -2.56 -6.27 7.46
CA VAL A 222 -3.63 -5.76 6.59
C VAL A 222 -3.14 -5.87 5.15
N THR A 223 -3.78 -6.74 4.37
CA THR A 223 -3.42 -6.99 2.97
C THR A 223 -4.48 -6.45 2.02
N PHE A 224 -4.05 -5.79 0.95
CA PHE A 224 -4.89 -5.24 -0.11
C PHE A 224 -4.15 -5.25 -1.45
N THR A 225 -4.86 -4.96 -2.54
CA THR A 225 -4.21 -4.65 -3.82
C THR A 225 -4.59 -3.25 -4.26
N THR A 226 -3.67 -2.57 -4.93
CA THR A 226 -3.89 -1.22 -5.47
C THR A 226 -3.37 -1.12 -6.90
N THR A 227 -4.02 -0.28 -7.68
CA THR A 227 -3.63 0.01 -9.06
C THR A 227 -2.95 1.36 -9.19
N HIS A 228 -2.86 2.13 -8.10
CA HIS A 228 -2.15 3.40 -8.02
C HIS A 228 -1.31 3.47 -6.74
N PHE A 229 -0.46 4.49 -6.63
CA PHE A 229 0.34 4.74 -5.43
C PHE A 229 -0.11 6.02 -4.72
N SER A 230 -0.19 5.95 -3.39
CA SER A 230 -0.69 7.02 -2.52
C SER A 230 -0.23 6.80 -1.08
N TYR A 231 -0.79 7.56 -0.14
CA TYR A 231 -0.81 7.18 1.27
C TYR A 231 -1.86 6.09 1.52
N TYR A 232 -1.50 5.11 2.36
CA TYR A 232 -2.39 4.05 2.81
C TYR A 232 -2.36 3.94 4.33
N ALA A 233 -3.53 3.99 4.96
CA ALA A 233 -3.68 4.00 6.40
C ALA A 233 -4.54 2.82 6.86
N VAL A 234 -4.06 2.08 7.85
CA VAL A 234 -4.90 1.12 8.56
C VAL A 234 -5.87 1.91 9.44
N ALA A 235 -7.15 1.56 9.38
CA ALA A 235 -8.21 2.18 10.15
C ALA A 235 -9.15 1.12 10.72
N TYR A 236 -10.00 1.53 11.66
CA TYR A 236 -11.03 0.69 12.24
C TYR A 236 -12.37 1.39 12.15
N ASN A 237 -13.30 0.80 11.40
CA ASN A 237 -14.62 1.36 11.15
C ASN A 237 -15.69 0.32 11.47
N LYS A 238 -16.08 0.23 12.74
CA LYS A 238 -17.11 -0.70 13.17
C LYS A 238 -18.49 -0.11 12.88
N VAL A 239 -19.22 -0.75 11.97
CA VAL A 239 -20.62 -0.45 11.68
C VAL A 239 -21.49 -1.61 12.17
N SER A 240 -22.61 -1.29 12.81
CA SER A 240 -23.54 -2.29 13.36
C SER A 240 -24.98 -1.89 13.09
N PHE A 241 -25.84 -2.89 12.97
CA PHE A 241 -27.27 -2.72 12.70
C PHE A 241 -28.08 -3.33 13.85
N GLY A 242 -29.18 -2.68 14.22
CA GLY A 242 -30.01 -3.11 15.35
C GLY A 242 -30.68 -4.46 15.17
N ASP A 243 -30.87 -4.88 13.92
CA ASP A 243 -31.50 -6.14 13.52
C ASP A 243 -30.50 -7.24 13.10
N VAL A 244 -29.20 -7.02 13.34
CA VAL A 244 -28.15 -7.99 13.09
C VAL A 244 -27.54 -8.42 14.42
N ALA A 245 -27.94 -9.60 14.89
CA ALA A 245 -27.33 -10.20 16.08
C ALA A 245 -25.84 -10.50 15.83
N GLY A 246 -24.97 -10.17 16.79
CA GLY A 246 -23.52 -10.35 16.64
C GLY A 246 -23.07 -11.79 16.45
N ASN A 247 -23.88 -12.77 16.88
CA ASN A 247 -23.63 -14.20 16.69
C ASN A 247 -24.39 -14.80 15.49
N ALA A 248 -25.11 -13.99 14.71
CA ALA A 248 -25.75 -14.45 13.49
C ALA A 248 -24.68 -14.95 12.51
N TRP A 249 -24.99 -16.03 11.78
CA TRP A 249 -24.04 -16.63 10.83
C TRP A 249 -23.57 -15.63 9.75
N TYR A 250 -24.43 -14.66 9.39
CA TYR A 250 -24.12 -13.57 8.45
C TYR A 250 -23.53 -12.31 9.12
N GLY A 251 -23.50 -12.23 10.46
CA GLY A 251 -23.17 -11.00 11.19
C GLY A 251 -21.81 -10.43 10.81
N LYS A 252 -20.78 -11.29 10.74
CA LYS A 252 -19.43 -10.89 10.31
C LYS A 252 -19.38 -10.45 8.85
N ALA A 253 -20.13 -11.10 7.96
CA ALA A 253 -20.19 -10.72 6.56
C ALA A 253 -20.84 -9.34 6.39
N VAL A 254 -21.92 -9.07 7.13
CA VAL A 254 -22.59 -7.76 7.14
C VAL A 254 -21.66 -6.68 7.71
N ALA A 255 -21.00 -6.94 8.84
CA ALA A 255 -20.04 -6.02 9.42
C ALA A 255 -18.88 -5.71 8.46
N PHE A 256 -18.36 -6.73 7.76
CA PHE A 256 -17.30 -6.57 6.75
C PHE A 256 -17.68 -5.59 5.64
N ILE A 257 -18.84 -5.79 5.01
CA ILE A 257 -19.27 -4.94 3.89
C ILE A 257 -19.69 -3.54 4.37
N ALA A 258 -20.28 -3.42 5.55
CA ALA A 258 -20.67 -2.14 6.12
C ALA A 258 -19.46 -1.30 6.54
N ALA A 259 -18.44 -1.91 7.14
CA ALA A 259 -17.17 -1.25 7.48
C ALA A 259 -16.46 -0.64 6.27
N ARG A 260 -16.69 -1.20 5.07
CA ARG A 260 -16.13 -0.75 3.79
C ARG A 260 -17.03 0.22 3.03
N GLY A 261 -18.19 0.58 3.58
CA GLY A 261 -19.16 1.43 2.91
C GLY A 261 -19.83 0.78 1.70
N ILE A 262 -19.71 -0.55 1.53
CA ILE A 262 -20.39 -1.28 0.44
C ILE A 262 -21.90 -1.25 0.64
N THR A 263 -22.36 -1.22 1.89
CA THR A 263 -23.77 -1.08 2.27
C THR A 263 -23.92 -0.10 3.42
N SER A 264 -25.03 0.66 3.40
CA SER A 264 -25.49 1.49 4.52
C SER A 264 -26.68 0.85 5.25
N GLY A 265 -27.07 -0.36 4.88
CA GLY A 265 -28.34 -0.96 5.31
C GLY A 265 -29.55 -0.31 4.64
N THR A 266 -30.72 -0.61 5.18
CA THR A 266 -32.04 -0.22 4.63
C THR A 266 -32.64 1.03 5.32
N GLY A 267 -31.87 1.67 6.21
CA GLY A 267 -32.28 2.85 6.96
C GLY A 267 -32.78 2.52 8.37
N GLY A 268 -32.96 3.56 9.19
CA GLY A 268 -33.42 3.40 10.59
C GLY A 268 -32.49 2.59 11.49
N GLY A 269 -31.22 2.42 11.11
CA GLY A 269 -30.26 1.57 11.83
C GLY A 269 -30.37 0.08 11.52
N ASN A 270 -31.10 -0.32 10.47
CA ASN A 270 -31.32 -1.72 10.10
C ASN A 270 -30.57 -2.12 8.84
N TYR A 271 -30.20 -3.40 8.75
CA TYR A 271 -29.72 -4.03 7.52
C TYR A 271 -30.85 -4.72 6.74
N SER A 272 -31.86 -5.23 7.45
CA SER A 272 -32.94 -6.08 6.94
C SER A 272 -32.43 -7.42 6.36
N PRO A 273 -31.72 -8.26 7.13
CA PRO A 273 -31.05 -9.47 6.63
C PRO A 273 -32.00 -10.53 6.04
N ASN A 274 -33.28 -10.50 6.40
CA ASN A 274 -34.30 -11.43 5.91
C ASN A 274 -35.17 -10.84 4.78
N ALA A 275 -34.94 -9.59 4.39
CA ALA A 275 -35.64 -8.99 3.26
C ALA A 275 -35.16 -9.63 1.95
N ARG A 276 -36.07 -9.70 0.97
CA ARG A 276 -35.71 -10.11 -0.38
C ARG A 276 -34.95 -8.98 -1.05
N LEU A 277 -33.87 -9.34 -1.75
CA LEU A 277 -33.04 -8.37 -2.44
C LEU A 277 -33.74 -7.96 -3.75
N THR A 278 -33.73 -6.67 -4.06
CA THR A 278 -34.17 -6.16 -5.37
C THR A 278 -33.01 -6.15 -6.37
N ARG A 279 -33.32 -6.12 -7.66
CA ARG A 279 -32.30 -5.98 -8.73
C ARG A 279 -31.47 -4.70 -8.57
N ALA A 280 -32.06 -3.61 -8.09
CA ALA A 280 -31.37 -2.36 -7.82
C ALA A 280 -30.40 -2.46 -6.63
N GLU A 281 -30.79 -3.13 -5.54
CA GLU A 281 -29.88 -3.34 -4.41
C GLU A 281 -28.74 -4.27 -4.80
N LEU A 282 -29.03 -5.33 -5.56
CA LEU A 282 -27.99 -6.22 -6.09
C LEU A 282 -26.96 -5.44 -6.91
N ILE A 283 -27.38 -4.55 -7.82
CA ILE A 283 -26.41 -3.85 -8.69
C ILE A 283 -25.49 -2.94 -7.87
N VAL A 284 -26.02 -2.25 -6.85
CA VAL A 284 -25.20 -1.41 -5.97
C VAL A 284 -24.26 -2.24 -5.11
N LEU A 285 -24.75 -3.33 -4.49
CA LEU A 285 -23.91 -4.25 -3.71
C LEU A 285 -22.86 -4.97 -4.56
N LEU A 286 -23.13 -5.18 -5.86
CA LEU A 286 -22.19 -5.76 -6.80
C LEU A 286 -21.11 -4.75 -7.19
N MET A 287 -21.45 -3.48 -7.42
CA MET A 287 -20.53 -2.49 -7.97
C MET A 287 -19.59 -1.87 -6.92
N ASN A 288 -20.11 -1.58 -5.72
CA ASN A 288 -19.34 -0.95 -4.65
C ASN A 288 -18.03 -1.69 -4.29
N PRO A 289 -18.00 -3.03 -4.15
CA PRO A 289 -16.78 -3.76 -3.83
C PRO A 289 -15.69 -3.65 -4.91
N TYR A 290 -16.05 -3.39 -6.16
CA TYR A 290 -15.08 -3.19 -7.26
C TYR A 290 -14.70 -1.72 -7.43
N GLY A 291 -15.16 -0.82 -6.56
CA GLY A 291 -14.89 0.61 -6.65
C GLY A 291 -15.52 1.26 -7.89
N ILE A 292 -16.52 0.64 -8.51
CA ILE A 292 -17.19 1.18 -9.68
C ILE A 292 -18.16 2.25 -9.22
N ALA A 293 -17.73 3.51 -9.34
CA ALA A 293 -18.50 4.67 -8.92
C ALA A 293 -19.78 4.85 -9.76
N PRO A 294 -20.85 5.43 -9.18
CA PRO A 294 -22.04 5.80 -9.94
C PRO A 294 -21.71 6.89 -10.96
N ASP A 295 -22.32 6.81 -12.14
CA ASP A 295 -22.20 7.88 -13.14
C ASP A 295 -22.82 9.18 -12.60
N LYS A 296 -22.02 10.25 -12.56
CA LYS A 296 -22.45 11.58 -12.06
C LYS A 296 -23.49 12.24 -12.97
N ASN A 297 -23.56 11.83 -14.23
CA ASN A 297 -24.53 12.30 -15.21
C ASN A 297 -25.19 11.09 -15.91
N PRO A 298 -26.17 10.44 -15.28
CA PRO A 298 -26.75 9.17 -15.73
C PRO A 298 -27.77 9.36 -16.87
N ALA A 299 -27.40 10.12 -17.91
CA ALA A 299 -28.27 10.46 -19.03
C ALA A 299 -28.56 9.28 -19.97
N ASP A 300 -27.58 8.37 -20.15
CA ASP A 300 -27.79 7.10 -20.85
C ASP A 300 -28.11 5.99 -19.85
N ASN A 301 -29.39 5.65 -19.74
CA ASN A 301 -29.88 4.67 -18.78
C ASN A 301 -31.04 3.83 -19.34
N PHE A 302 -31.55 2.89 -18.54
CA PHE A 302 -32.80 2.20 -18.82
C PHE A 302 -33.98 3.15 -18.65
N SER A 303 -35.05 2.94 -19.42
CA SER A 303 -36.25 3.79 -19.38
C SER A 303 -36.97 3.76 -18.03
N ASP A 304 -36.77 2.70 -17.24
CA ASP A 304 -37.32 2.53 -15.89
C ASP A 304 -36.28 2.69 -14.77
N ALA A 305 -35.16 3.38 -15.03
CA ALA A 305 -34.09 3.61 -14.06
C ALA A 305 -34.42 4.61 -12.94
N GLY A 306 -35.52 5.37 -13.06
CA GLY A 306 -35.92 6.38 -12.09
C GLY A 306 -34.87 7.49 -11.89
N ASN A 307 -34.95 8.19 -10.75
CA ASN A 307 -33.98 9.20 -10.33
C ASN A 307 -33.76 9.12 -8.82
N THR A 308 -33.02 8.12 -8.37
CA THR A 308 -32.83 7.78 -6.97
C THR A 308 -31.44 7.17 -6.72
N TRP A 309 -31.17 6.70 -5.50
CA TRP A 309 -29.87 6.26 -5.00
C TRP A 309 -29.12 5.23 -5.87
N TYR A 310 -29.84 4.38 -6.63
CA TYR A 310 -29.23 3.40 -7.54
C TYR A 310 -29.04 3.91 -8.98
N THR A 311 -29.66 5.03 -9.38
CA THR A 311 -29.74 5.44 -10.79
C THR A 311 -28.38 5.63 -11.43
N GLY A 312 -27.42 6.23 -10.71
CA GLY A 312 -26.05 6.41 -11.19
C GLY A 312 -25.29 5.09 -11.36
N HIS A 313 -25.45 4.15 -10.43
CA HIS A 313 -24.88 2.81 -10.54
C HIS A 313 -25.48 2.05 -11.72
N LEU A 314 -26.79 2.18 -11.93
CA LEU A 314 -27.47 1.50 -13.02
C LEU A 314 -27.02 2.02 -14.41
N ALA A 315 -26.77 3.33 -14.55
CA ALA A 315 -26.19 3.90 -15.76
C ALA A 315 -24.78 3.35 -16.03
N ALA A 316 -23.92 3.34 -15.01
CA ALA A 316 -22.58 2.78 -15.12
C ALA A 316 -22.61 1.27 -15.46
N ALA A 317 -23.52 0.49 -14.86
CA ALA A 317 -23.70 -0.92 -15.16
C ALA A 317 -24.11 -1.16 -16.62
N LYS A 318 -25.01 -0.34 -17.16
CA LYS A 318 -25.40 -0.37 -18.58
C LYS A 318 -24.22 -0.05 -19.49
N ARG A 319 -23.53 1.06 -19.22
CA ARG A 319 -22.39 1.56 -20.01
C ARG A 319 -21.21 0.57 -20.03
N LEU A 320 -20.96 -0.11 -18.92
CA LEU A 320 -19.88 -1.08 -18.78
C LEU A 320 -20.28 -2.49 -19.26
N GLY A 321 -21.52 -2.71 -19.72
CA GLY A 321 -22.00 -4.02 -20.14
C GLY A 321 -22.14 -5.03 -19.01
N ILE A 322 -22.24 -4.56 -17.75
CA ILE A 322 -22.47 -5.42 -16.57
C ILE A 322 -23.92 -5.96 -16.57
N SER A 323 -24.85 -5.22 -17.18
CA SER A 323 -26.24 -5.66 -17.32
C SER A 323 -26.84 -5.17 -18.63
N ASP A 324 -27.41 -6.09 -19.42
CA ASP A 324 -28.22 -5.79 -20.62
C ASP A 324 -29.69 -5.49 -20.30
N GLY A 325 -30.09 -5.62 -19.03
CA GLY A 325 -31.47 -5.46 -18.60
C GLY A 325 -32.36 -6.66 -18.98
N LEU A 326 -33.64 -6.40 -19.22
CA LEU A 326 -34.67 -7.39 -19.56
C LEU A 326 -35.13 -7.30 -21.02
N GLY A 327 -34.44 -6.49 -21.84
CA GLY A 327 -34.90 -6.09 -23.16
C GLY A 327 -35.80 -4.84 -23.14
N ASN A 328 -36.11 -4.30 -24.32
CA ASN A 328 -36.93 -3.09 -24.51
C ASN A 328 -36.46 -1.88 -23.68
N ASN A 329 -35.14 -1.75 -23.48
CA ASN A 329 -34.52 -0.72 -22.65
C ASN A 329 -35.01 -0.68 -21.19
N ARG A 330 -35.36 -1.82 -20.60
CA ARG A 330 -35.83 -1.94 -19.21
C ARG A 330 -34.90 -2.75 -18.31
N PHE A 331 -34.85 -2.39 -17.02
CA PHE A 331 -34.11 -3.10 -15.99
C PHE A 331 -35.01 -3.73 -14.91
N ALA A 332 -36.18 -3.15 -14.63
CA ALA A 332 -37.06 -3.50 -13.51
C ALA A 332 -36.35 -3.45 -12.12
N PRO A 333 -35.94 -2.26 -11.64
CA PRO A 333 -35.12 -2.11 -10.44
C PRO A 333 -35.73 -2.72 -9.18
N ASP A 334 -37.05 -2.58 -8.97
CA ASP A 334 -37.74 -3.03 -7.76
C ASP A 334 -38.14 -4.51 -7.78
N ARG A 335 -37.84 -5.23 -8.87
CA ARG A 335 -38.15 -6.66 -8.95
C ARG A 335 -37.20 -7.43 -8.04
N GLU A 336 -37.77 -8.21 -7.14
CA GLU A 336 -37.03 -9.13 -6.27
C GLU A 336 -36.28 -10.21 -7.06
N ILE A 337 -35.16 -10.68 -6.51
CA ILE A 337 -34.36 -11.81 -7.01
C ILE A 337 -34.37 -13.00 -6.06
#